data_AF-A0A8J4GYI2-F1
#
_entry.id   AF-A0A8J4GYI2-F1
#
_cell.length_a   1.000
_cell.length_b   1.000
_cell.length_c   1.000
_cell.angle_alpha   90.00
_cell.angle_beta   90.00
_cell.angle_gamma   90.00
#
_symmetry.space_group_name_H-M   'P 1'
#
loop_
_entity.id
_entity.type
_entity.pdbx_description
1 polymer ?
#
loop_
_entity_poly.entity_id
_entity_poly.type
_entity_poly.pdbx_seq_one_letter_code
_entity_poly.pdbx_strand_id
1 'polypeptide(L)'
;MSAAKTNALTNLKARRQQAAALGATETAASAGPGTEVGPTASAGATSLDTKGSGPLRDDSSSPPTGGPGAAAAAVSQPAPAPSAQAAAAALPTREVEAFAWVCSTCQRECVPVRSESRCLCGHRLREHDTASSKTPSRCKAAKCSCRSFFFIVAEGAWVLRCRCKHKHVEHDAVTHACAKGGCSCRGFDSPWVCNCDHPWSDHRQLVQVKEVVSVRDMMGAMTLAEVGTGGPAREVNDYSALKRGDFGMQ
;
A
#
# COMPACT_ATOMS: atom_id res chain seq x y z
N MET A 1 35.54 18.26 28.81
CA MET A 1 34.77 17.21 28.08
C MET A 1 34.59 15.94 28.94
N SER A 2 33.94 16.00 30.11
CA SER A 2 33.86 14.83 31.02
C SER A 2 32.63 14.80 31.95
N ALA A 3 31.45 15.17 31.46
CA ALA A 3 30.20 15.08 32.25
C ALA A 3 29.04 14.39 31.50
N ALA A 4 28.98 14.51 30.17
CA ALA A 4 27.89 13.95 29.38
C ALA A 4 27.95 12.41 29.23
N LYS A 5 29.15 11.82 29.23
CA LYS A 5 29.32 10.36 29.05
C LYS A 5 28.95 9.57 30.30
N THR A 6 29.05 10.17 31.48
CA THR A 6 28.74 9.52 32.77
C THR A 6 27.23 9.37 32.99
N ASN A 7 26.42 10.33 32.51
CA ASN A 7 24.96 10.30 32.62
C ASN A 7 24.28 9.29 31.68
N ALA A 8 24.92 8.92 30.57
CA ALA A 8 24.35 7.95 29.63
C ALA A 8 24.45 6.50 30.16
N LEU A 9 25.50 6.18 30.91
CA LEU A 9 25.73 4.82 31.44
C LEU A 9 24.88 4.51 32.68
N THR A 10 24.56 5.51 33.51
CA THR A 10 23.65 5.35 34.66
C THR A 10 22.20 5.11 34.23
N ASN A 11 21.75 5.77 33.16
CA ASN A 11 20.40 5.60 32.63
C ASN A 11 20.15 4.21 32.01
N LEU A 12 21.17 3.62 31.39
CA LEU A 12 21.06 2.27 30.81
C LEU A 12 20.98 1.16 31.87
N LYS A 13 21.65 1.34 33.02
CA LYS A 13 21.58 0.40 34.15
C LYS A 13 20.23 0.46 34.86
N ALA A 14 19.64 1.64 35.03
CA ALA A 14 18.31 1.80 35.65
C ALA A 14 17.19 1.15 34.82
N ARG A 15 17.24 1.28 33.48
CA ARG A 15 16.26 0.66 32.58
C ARG A 15 16.33 -0.87 32.56
N ARG A 16 17.52 -1.45 32.76
CA ARG A 16 17.71 -2.90 32.77
C ARG A 16 17.17 -3.55 34.06
N GLN A 17 17.15 -2.82 35.17
CA GLN A 17 16.58 -3.27 36.44
C GLN A 17 15.04 -3.19 36.47
N GLN A 18 14.43 -2.23 35.77
CA GLN A 18 12.97 -2.14 35.68
C GLN A 18 12.33 -3.20 34.77
N ALA A 19 13.06 -3.74 33.78
CA ALA A 19 12.57 -4.82 32.92
C ALA A 19 12.55 -6.20 33.62
N ALA A 20 13.28 -6.37 34.74
CA ALA A 20 13.34 -7.64 35.47
C ALA A 20 12.25 -7.78 36.55
N ALA A 21 11.55 -6.70 36.89
CA ALA A 21 10.53 -6.69 37.96
C ALA A 21 9.10 -6.96 37.49
N LEU A 22 8.85 -7.09 36.18
CA LEU A 22 7.50 -7.28 35.60
C LEU A 22 7.24 -8.71 35.09
N GLY A 23 8.08 -9.68 35.47
CA GLY A 23 8.03 -11.06 34.95
C GLY A 23 7.70 -12.16 35.97
N ALA A 24 7.15 -11.84 37.14
CA ALA A 24 6.96 -12.84 38.21
C ALA A 24 5.62 -12.73 38.94
N THR A 25 4.52 -13.02 38.24
CA THR A 25 3.25 -13.60 38.73
C THR A 25 2.62 -14.20 37.46
N GLU A 26 2.26 -15.47 37.31
CA GLU A 26 1.33 -16.26 38.12
C GLU A 26 1.54 -17.76 37.79
N THR A 27 1.56 -18.60 38.83
CA THR A 27 1.37 -20.06 38.70
C THR A 27 0.32 -20.49 39.71
N ALA A 28 -0.52 -21.44 39.27
CA ALA A 28 -1.28 -22.44 40.04
C ALA A 28 -2.73 -22.14 40.45
N ALA A 29 -3.66 -22.87 39.81
CA ALA A 29 -4.74 -23.70 40.37
C ALA A 29 -5.58 -24.24 39.18
N SER A 30 -6.15 -25.45 39.11
CA SER A 30 -6.25 -26.61 39.99
C SER A 30 -6.89 -27.74 39.17
N ALA A 31 -6.64 -28.99 39.57
CA ALA A 31 -7.17 -30.22 39.00
C ALA A 31 -8.66 -30.48 39.36
N GLY A 32 -9.33 -31.30 38.54
CA GLY A 32 -10.49 -32.13 38.96
C GLY A 32 -11.58 -32.34 37.90
N PRO A 33 -12.34 -33.45 37.92
CA PRO A 33 -12.40 -34.39 36.78
C PRO A 33 -13.79 -34.70 36.20
N GLY A 34 -13.80 -35.43 35.08
CA GLY A 34 -14.79 -36.47 34.76
C GLY A 34 -16.02 -36.08 33.93
N THR A 35 -16.16 -36.70 32.75
CA THR A 35 -17.29 -37.57 32.37
C THR A 35 -17.55 -37.56 30.86
N GLU A 36 -17.43 -38.76 30.29
CA GLU A 36 -17.88 -39.24 28.99
C GLU A 36 -19.40 -39.12 28.75
N VAL A 37 -19.83 -38.85 27.51
CA VAL A 37 -20.81 -39.64 26.71
C VAL A 37 -21.09 -38.94 25.36
N GLY A 38 -21.19 -39.73 24.29
CA GLY A 38 -21.51 -39.29 22.93
C GLY A 38 -23.01 -39.17 22.63
N PRO A 39 -23.47 -39.44 21.39
CA PRO A 39 -23.91 -38.40 20.46
C PRO A 39 -25.40 -38.49 20.08
N THR A 40 -26.07 -37.39 19.75
CA THR A 40 -27.39 -37.42 19.06
C THR A 40 -27.64 -36.22 18.13
N ALA A 41 -27.94 -36.58 16.88
CA ALA A 41 -28.83 -36.00 15.88
C ALA A 41 -29.28 -34.52 15.96
N SER A 42 -28.96 -33.78 14.89
CA SER A 42 -29.69 -32.60 14.44
C SER A 42 -30.67 -32.97 13.32
N ALA A 43 -31.97 -32.74 13.54
CA ALA A 43 -33.01 -32.82 12.51
C ALA A 43 -34.09 -31.74 12.76
N GLY A 44 -34.35 -30.93 11.72
CA GLY A 44 -35.59 -30.17 11.47
C GLY A 44 -35.98 -29.07 12.47
N ALA A 45 -36.72 -28.01 12.14
CA ALA A 45 -37.37 -27.53 10.93
C ALA A 45 -37.99 -26.14 11.29
N THR A 46 -38.32 -25.30 10.29
CA THR A 46 -39.57 -24.47 10.16
C THR A 46 -40.06 -23.59 11.34
N SER A 47 -40.66 -22.41 11.24
CA SER A 47 -41.09 -21.45 10.21
C SER A 47 -41.85 -20.33 10.96
N LEU A 48 -42.12 -19.20 10.27
CA LEU A 48 -43.34 -18.35 10.34
C LEU A 48 -43.58 -17.29 11.45
N ASP A 49 -43.85 -16.07 10.94
CA ASP A 49 -44.89 -15.08 11.34
C ASP A 49 -44.75 -14.35 12.71
N THR A 50 -44.98 -13.04 12.88
CA THR A 50 -46.15 -12.24 12.48
C THR A 50 -45.93 -10.73 12.74
N LYS A 51 -46.26 -9.88 11.75
CA LYS A 51 -47.06 -8.62 11.77
C LYS A 51 -47.18 -7.76 13.06
N GLY A 52 -47.01 -6.44 12.89
CA GLY A 52 -48.06 -5.48 13.28
C GLY A 52 -47.69 -4.21 14.07
N SER A 53 -47.91 -3.06 13.41
CA SER A 53 -48.59 -1.84 13.91
C SER A 53 -47.79 -0.66 14.51
N GLY A 54 -47.97 0.53 13.91
CA GLY A 54 -47.46 1.87 14.30
C GLY A 54 -48.20 2.52 15.50
N PRO A 55 -48.31 3.88 15.67
CA PRO A 55 -48.40 4.91 14.62
C PRO A 55 -47.71 6.30 14.88
N LEU A 56 -47.70 7.11 13.80
CA LEU A 56 -47.86 8.57 13.62
C LEU A 56 -47.71 9.58 14.78
N ARG A 57 -47.03 10.70 14.47
CA ARG A 57 -47.51 12.06 14.79
C ARG A 57 -46.84 13.13 13.91
N ASP A 58 -47.71 14.03 13.46
CA ASP A 58 -47.55 15.25 12.67
C ASP A 58 -47.66 16.45 13.63
N ASP A 59 -46.98 17.57 13.37
CA ASP A 59 -47.60 18.91 13.29
C ASP A 59 -46.55 20.05 13.12
N SER A 60 -46.98 21.04 12.34
CA SER A 60 -46.27 22.21 11.84
C SER A 60 -46.27 23.39 12.83
N SER A 61 -45.35 24.36 12.67
CA SER A 61 -45.68 25.81 12.54
C SER A 61 -44.47 26.75 12.69
N SER A 62 -44.50 27.83 11.91
CA SER A 62 -43.47 28.87 11.65
C SER A 62 -43.53 30.06 12.64
N PRO A 63 -43.10 31.31 12.27
CA PRO A 63 -41.75 31.90 12.29
C PRO A 63 -41.65 33.13 13.24
N PRO A 64 -40.51 33.88 13.23
CA PRO A 64 -40.67 35.34 13.23
C PRO A 64 -39.74 36.13 12.28
N THR A 65 -40.20 37.35 12.04
CA THR A 65 -39.80 38.44 11.13
C THR A 65 -38.70 39.39 11.65
N GLY A 66 -37.94 40.02 10.74
CA GLY A 66 -37.53 41.45 10.82
C GLY A 66 -36.03 41.79 10.94
N GLY A 67 -35.50 42.56 9.97
CA GLY A 67 -34.08 42.98 9.76
C GLY A 67 -33.56 44.16 10.62
N PRO A 68 -32.74 45.13 10.13
CA PRO A 68 -32.12 45.34 8.79
C PRO A 68 -30.58 45.66 8.78
N GLY A 69 -29.99 45.69 7.58
CA GLY A 69 -29.05 46.75 7.14
C GLY A 69 -27.52 46.60 7.35
N ALA A 70 -26.79 46.31 6.26
CA ALA A 70 -25.58 47.06 5.86
C ALA A 70 -25.12 46.60 4.46
N ALA A 71 -25.16 47.53 3.52
CA ALA A 71 -24.68 47.36 2.16
C ALA A 71 -23.14 47.28 2.12
N ALA A 72 -22.60 46.33 1.36
CA ALA A 72 -21.23 46.37 0.87
C ALA A 72 -21.25 46.03 -0.62
N ALA A 73 -20.75 46.98 -1.40
CA ALA A 73 -20.82 47.04 -2.85
C ALA A 73 -20.11 45.85 -3.52
N ALA A 74 -20.81 45.24 -4.48
CA ALA A 74 -20.23 44.33 -5.45
C ALA A 74 -19.33 45.12 -6.39
N VAL A 75 -18.01 44.94 -6.26
CA VAL A 75 -17.05 45.30 -7.30
C VAL A 75 -16.98 44.13 -8.27
N SER A 76 -17.63 44.30 -9.41
CA SER A 76 -17.46 43.45 -10.59
C SER A 76 -16.01 43.51 -11.04
N GLN A 77 -15.25 42.44 -10.80
CA GLN A 77 -13.96 42.24 -11.44
C GLN A 77 -14.20 41.65 -12.85
N PRO A 78 -13.72 42.28 -13.93
CA PRO A 78 -13.70 41.64 -15.24
C PRO A 78 -12.73 40.46 -15.21
N ALA A 79 -13.21 39.32 -15.70
CA ALA A 79 -12.46 38.09 -15.83
C ALA A 79 -11.13 38.35 -16.57
N PRO A 80 -9.97 37.91 -16.05
CA PRO A 80 -8.76 37.87 -16.86
C PRO A 80 -9.00 36.85 -17.98
N ALA A 81 -8.82 37.31 -19.22
CA ALA A 81 -8.83 36.48 -20.40
C ALA A 81 -7.97 35.22 -20.17
N PRO A 82 -8.40 34.02 -20.60
CA PRO A 82 -7.53 32.85 -20.57
C PRO A 82 -6.37 33.14 -21.53
N SER A 83 -5.25 33.58 -20.96
CA SER A 83 -3.96 33.59 -21.61
C SER A 83 -3.78 32.22 -22.23
N ALA A 84 -3.66 32.18 -23.56
CA ALA A 84 -3.36 31.01 -24.35
C ALA A 84 -2.02 30.44 -23.84
N GLN A 85 -2.10 29.58 -22.84
CA GLN A 85 -1.01 28.72 -22.45
C GLN A 85 -0.83 27.79 -23.65
N ALA A 86 0.31 27.98 -24.32
CA ALA A 86 0.79 27.11 -25.35
C ALA A 86 0.57 25.67 -24.88
N ALA A 87 -0.36 24.98 -25.54
CA ALA A 87 -0.56 23.56 -25.37
C ALA A 87 0.76 22.90 -25.80
N ALA A 88 1.66 22.68 -24.84
CA ALA A 88 2.70 21.68 -24.98
C ALA A 88 1.96 20.43 -25.43
N ALA A 89 2.25 19.97 -26.65
CA ALA A 89 1.52 18.87 -27.28
C ALA A 89 1.43 17.71 -26.29
N ALA A 90 0.25 17.53 -25.71
CA ALA A 90 0.03 16.51 -24.69
C ALA A 90 0.31 15.17 -25.36
N LEU A 91 1.29 14.44 -24.84
CA LEU A 91 1.64 13.13 -25.37
C LEU A 91 0.37 12.26 -25.35
N PRO A 92 0.11 11.46 -26.39
CA PRO A 92 -1.05 10.60 -26.38
C PRO A 92 -0.90 9.58 -25.24
N THR A 93 -1.84 9.68 -24.31
CA THR A 93 -1.90 8.84 -23.12
C THR A 93 -2.99 7.78 -23.27
N ARG A 94 -2.83 6.68 -22.56
CA ARG A 94 -3.83 5.62 -22.47
C ARG A 94 -4.11 5.30 -21.03
N GLU A 95 -5.37 5.06 -20.71
CA GLU A 95 -5.80 4.62 -19.40
C GLU A 95 -5.61 3.10 -19.25
N VAL A 96 -4.95 2.69 -18.17
CA VAL A 96 -4.71 1.29 -17.85
C VAL A 96 -5.05 1.03 -16.38
N GLU A 97 -5.80 -0.04 -16.11
CA GLU A 97 -6.00 -0.54 -14.75
C GLU A 97 -4.69 -1.15 -14.21
N ALA A 98 -4.22 -0.65 -13.07
CA ALA A 98 -2.99 -1.08 -12.43
C ALA A 98 -3.18 -1.24 -10.92
N PHE A 99 -2.40 -2.13 -10.31
CA PHE A 99 -2.36 -2.21 -8.85
C PHE A 99 -1.69 -0.97 -8.26
N ALA A 100 -2.22 -0.49 -7.14
CA ALA A 100 -1.68 0.60 -6.34
C ALA A 100 -1.63 0.17 -4.88
N TRP A 101 -0.50 0.40 -4.21
CA TRP A 101 -0.34 0.15 -2.78
C TRP A 101 -0.45 1.46 -2.01
N VAL A 102 -1.63 1.70 -1.45
CA VAL A 102 -2.03 3.01 -0.92
C VAL A 102 -2.14 2.95 0.59
N CYS A 103 -1.57 3.94 1.28
CA CYS A 103 -1.79 4.13 2.71
C CYS A 103 -3.15 4.78 2.94
N SER A 104 -3.97 4.23 3.85
CA SER A 104 -5.26 4.81 4.24
C SER A 104 -5.10 6.12 5.00
N THR A 105 -3.99 6.31 5.70
CA THR A 105 -3.75 7.45 6.58
C THR A 105 -3.22 8.66 5.83
N CYS A 106 -2.19 8.49 4.99
CA CYS A 106 -1.65 9.60 4.19
C CYS A 106 -2.19 9.66 2.74
N GLN A 107 -3.07 8.73 2.35
CA GLN A 107 -3.77 8.69 1.04
C GLN A 107 -2.89 8.72 -0.21
N ARG A 108 -1.62 8.32 -0.08
CA ARG A 108 -0.64 8.28 -1.17
C ARG A 108 -0.32 6.84 -1.54
N GLU A 109 0.07 6.64 -2.81
CA GLU A 109 0.73 5.40 -3.23
C GLU A 109 2.15 5.38 -2.65
N CYS A 110 2.38 4.54 -1.65
CA CYS A 110 3.66 4.54 -0.92
C CYS A 110 4.73 3.69 -1.60
N VAL A 111 4.32 2.62 -2.28
CA VAL A 111 5.25 1.72 -2.98
C VAL A 111 4.69 1.43 -4.37
N PRO A 112 5.45 1.70 -5.45
CA PRO A 112 4.99 1.44 -6.80
C PRO A 112 4.91 -0.07 -7.05
N VAL A 113 3.75 -0.54 -7.49
CA VAL A 113 3.57 -1.92 -7.93
C VAL A 113 3.94 -2.03 -9.41
N ARG A 114 4.93 -2.87 -9.73
CA ARG A 114 5.47 -3.07 -11.09
C ARG A 114 5.31 -4.53 -11.52
N SER A 115 5.59 -4.81 -12.79
CA SER A 115 5.60 -6.18 -13.34
C SER A 115 6.51 -7.16 -12.57
N GLU A 116 7.58 -6.64 -11.96
CA GLU A 116 8.54 -7.41 -11.16
C GLU A 116 8.12 -7.61 -9.69
N SER A 117 7.06 -6.93 -9.23
CA SER A 117 6.56 -7.02 -7.87
C SER A 117 6.15 -8.45 -7.50
N ARG A 118 6.42 -8.83 -6.26
CA ARG A 118 6.19 -10.20 -5.77
C ARG A 118 4.79 -10.36 -5.20
N CYS A 119 4.18 -11.49 -5.51
CA CYS A 119 2.94 -11.97 -4.93
C CYS A 119 3.21 -12.82 -3.67
N LEU A 120 2.21 -13.00 -2.82
CA LEU A 120 2.24 -13.94 -1.69
C LEU A 120 2.68 -15.36 -2.11
N CYS A 121 2.25 -15.82 -3.29
CA CYS A 121 2.64 -17.13 -3.84
C CYS A 121 4.10 -17.21 -4.30
N GLY A 122 4.87 -16.12 -4.23
CA GLY A 122 6.27 -16.03 -4.64
C GLY A 122 6.49 -15.67 -6.12
N HIS A 123 5.46 -15.75 -6.95
CA HIS A 123 5.49 -15.38 -8.37
C HIS A 123 5.41 -13.87 -8.58
N ARG A 124 5.78 -13.41 -9.78
CA ARG A 124 5.81 -11.99 -10.14
C ARG A 124 4.48 -11.54 -10.73
N LEU A 125 4.18 -10.25 -10.66
CA LEU A 125 2.96 -9.69 -11.26
C LEU A 125 2.86 -10.00 -12.77
N ARG A 126 3.98 -10.04 -13.50
CA ARG A 126 4.00 -10.44 -14.93
C ARG A 126 3.54 -11.88 -15.20
N GLU A 127 3.59 -12.74 -14.18
CA GLU A 127 3.12 -14.13 -14.24
C GLU A 127 1.64 -14.23 -13.82
N HIS A 128 0.98 -13.11 -13.55
CA HIS A 128 -0.44 -13.05 -13.27
C HIS A 128 -1.23 -12.46 -14.45
N ASP A 129 -2.56 -12.61 -14.42
CA ASP A 129 -3.46 -11.83 -15.26
C ASP A 129 -3.33 -10.33 -14.99
N THR A 130 -3.70 -9.52 -15.98
CA THR A 130 -3.66 -8.06 -15.87
C THR A 130 -4.47 -7.58 -14.67
N ALA A 131 -4.02 -6.51 -14.03
CA ALA A 131 -4.78 -5.89 -12.95
C ALA A 131 -6.15 -5.48 -13.48
N SER A 132 -7.21 -5.92 -12.82
CA SER A 132 -8.57 -5.50 -13.16
C SER A 132 -9.45 -5.39 -11.93
N SER A 133 -10.32 -4.38 -11.94
CA SER A 133 -11.33 -4.18 -10.89
C SER A 133 -12.42 -5.27 -10.92
N LYS A 134 -12.64 -5.90 -12.09
CA LYS A 134 -13.75 -6.86 -12.32
C LYS A 134 -13.33 -8.31 -12.15
N THR A 135 -12.10 -8.65 -12.54
CA THR A 135 -11.61 -10.02 -12.60
C THR A 135 -10.40 -10.19 -11.70
N PRO A 136 -10.34 -11.24 -10.86
CA PRO A 136 -9.19 -11.48 -10.01
C PRO A 136 -7.96 -11.82 -10.87
N SER A 137 -6.82 -11.23 -10.51
CA SER A 137 -5.55 -11.43 -11.20
C SER A 137 -4.94 -12.79 -10.81
N ARG A 138 -5.30 -13.86 -11.52
CA ARG A 138 -4.85 -15.24 -11.22
C ARG A 138 -3.41 -15.46 -11.67
N CYS A 139 -2.71 -16.34 -10.97
CA CYS A 139 -1.36 -16.72 -11.38
C CYS A 139 -1.41 -17.73 -12.53
N LYS A 140 -0.60 -17.51 -13.56
CA LYS A 140 -0.46 -18.36 -14.76
C LYS A 140 0.65 -19.39 -14.63
N ALA A 141 1.47 -19.31 -13.59
CA ALA A 141 2.53 -20.27 -13.34
C ALA A 141 1.96 -21.68 -13.17
N ALA A 142 2.59 -22.66 -13.81
CA ALA A 142 2.14 -24.04 -13.76
C ALA A 142 2.05 -24.53 -12.30
N LYS A 143 0.95 -25.19 -11.95
CA LYS A 143 0.67 -25.74 -10.61
C LYS A 143 0.51 -24.72 -9.49
N CYS A 144 0.44 -23.41 -9.79
CA CYS A 144 0.13 -22.40 -8.77
C CYS A 144 -1.39 -22.30 -8.54
N SER A 145 -1.84 -22.43 -7.29
CA SER A 145 -3.26 -22.32 -6.91
C SER A 145 -3.71 -20.88 -6.61
N CYS A 146 -2.82 -19.90 -6.76
CA CYS A 146 -3.04 -18.50 -6.40
C CYS A 146 -4.16 -17.87 -7.25
N ARG A 147 -5.21 -17.39 -6.58
CA ARG A 147 -6.42 -16.87 -7.23
C ARG A 147 -6.37 -15.37 -7.50
N SER A 148 -5.56 -14.63 -6.75
CA SER A 148 -5.48 -13.17 -6.86
C SER A 148 -4.07 -12.71 -6.50
N PHE A 149 -3.57 -11.72 -7.23
CA PHE A 149 -2.31 -11.06 -6.89
C PHE A 149 -2.41 -10.38 -5.51
N PHE A 150 -1.51 -10.74 -4.60
CA PHE A 150 -1.38 -10.14 -3.27
C PHE A 150 0.03 -9.58 -3.12
N PHE A 151 0.16 -8.26 -3.16
CA PHE A 151 1.46 -7.59 -3.18
C PHE A 151 2.23 -7.77 -1.87
N ILE A 152 3.49 -8.20 -2.00
CA ILE A 152 4.47 -8.25 -0.92
C ILE A 152 5.56 -7.24 -1.22
N VAL A 153 5.75 -6.27 -0.32
CA VAL A 153 6.83 -5.28 -0.44
C VAL A 153 8.18 -6.00 -0.38
N ALA A 154 9.02 -5.72 -1.36
CA ALA A 154 10.35 -6.29 -1.53
C ALA A 154 11.26 -5.26 -2.21
N GLU A 155 12.54 -5.25 -1.83
CA GLU A 155 13.56 -4.37 -2.41
C GLU A 155 14.81 -5.20 -2.72
N GLY A 156 15.07 -5.43 -4.00
CA GLY A 156 16.10 -6.35 -4.46
C GLY A 156 15.90 -7.77 -3.92
N ALA A 157 16.86 -8.23 -3.10
CA ALA A 157 16.83 -9.53 -2.43
C ALA A 157 16.08 -9.51 -1.07
N TRP A 158 15.82 -8.34 -0.51
CA TRP A 158 15.09 -8.20 0.74
C TRP A 158 13.58 -8.30 0.50
N VAL A 159 12.88 -9.02 1.39
CA VAL A 159 11.43 -9.22 1.33
C VAL A 159 10.86 -9.19 2.75
N LEU A 160 9.68 -8.59 2.90
CA LEU A 160 8.95 -8.59 4.16
C LEU A 160 8.71 -10.01 4.72
N ARG A 161 8.72 -10.07 6.04
CA ARG A 161 8.30 -11.24 6.82
C ARG A 161 7.00 -10.95 7.54
N CYS A 162 6.25 -12.02 7.79
CA CYS A 162 5.07 -11.95 8.62
C CYS A 162 5.47 -11.78 10.11
N ARG A 163 4.55 -11.31 10.96
CA ARG A 163 4.70 -11.24 12.42
C ARG A 163 4.97 -12.61 13.03
N CYS A 164 4.48 -13.68 12.40
CA CYS A 164 4.81 -15.06 12.77
C CYS A 164 6.26 -15.47 12.40
N LYS A 165 7.09 -14.53 11.90
CA LYS A 165 8.50 -14.66 11.49
C LYS A 165 8.76 -15.48 10.21
N HIS A 166 7.73 -16.09 9.66
CA HIS A 166 7.77 -16.85 8.42
C HIS A 166 7.76 -15.94 7.18
N LYS A 167 8.27 -16.49 6.08
CA LYS A 167 8.32 -15.81 4.77
C LYS A 167 6.91 -15.80 4.15
N HIS A 168 6.69 -14.87 3.20
CA HIS A 168 5.44 -14.78 2.46
C HIS A 168 5.07 -16.09 1.75
N VAL A 169 6.03 -16.79 1.15
CA VAL A 169 5.81 -18.10 0.49
C VAL A 169 5.47 -19.26 1.44
N GLU A 170 5.64 -19.08 2.76
CA GLU A 170 5.20 -20.06 3.77
C GLU A 170 3.73 -19.81 4.18
N HIS A 171 3.05 -18.90 3.51
CA HIS A 171 1.61 -18.68 3.65
C HIS A 171 0.89 -19.20 2.41
N ASP A 172 -0.28 -19.79 2.61
CA ASP A 172 -1.11 -20.30 1.54
C ASP A 172 -1.65 -19.15 0.69
N ALA A 173 -1.56 -19.27 -0.63
CA ALA A 173 -1.91 -18.19 -1.55
C ALA A 173 -3.42 -17.94 -1.71
N VAL A 174 -4.27 -18.77 -1.10
CA VAL A 174 -5.73 -18.66 -1.19
C VAL A 174 -6.33 -18.19 0.13
N THR A 175 -5.88 -18.77 1.24
CA THR A 175 -6.36 -18.48 2.60
C THR A 175 -5.51 -17.42 3.30
N HIS A 176 -4.30 -17.18 2.80
CA HIS A 176 -3.27 -16.32 3.41
C HIS A 176 -2.78 -16.79 4.79
N ALA A 177 -3.26 -17.93 5.29
CA ALA A 177 -2.82 -18.52 6.54
C ALA A 177 -1.40 -19.08 6.40
N CYS A 178 -0.64 -19.06 7.49
CA CYS A 178 0.68 -19.66 7.50
C CYS A 178 0.54 -21.19 7.43
N ALA A 179 1.20 -21.80 6.44
CA ALA A 179 1.21 -23.25 6.24
C ALA A 179 2.28 -23.96 7.10
N LYS A 180 3.03 -23.23 7.93
CA LYS A 180 4.03 -23.83 8.82
C LYS A 180 3.35 -24.58 9.97
N GLY A 181 3.72 -25.84 10.16
CA GLY A 181 3.20 -26.67 11.26
C GLY A 181 3.38 -25.99 12.63
N GLY A 182 2.31 -25.97 13.41
CA GLY A 182 2.27 -25.34 14.74
C GLY A 182 2.08 -23.82 14.74
N CYS A 183 1.98 -23.17 13.57
CA CYS A 183 1.70 -21.75 13.48
C CYS A 183 0.18 -21.48 13.44
N SER A 184 -0.31 -20.61 14.32
CA SER A 184 -1.73 -20.19 14.37
C SER A 184 -2.05 -18.95 13.53
N CYS A 185 -1.09 -18.48 12.71
CA CYS A 185 -1.20 -17.27 11.91
C CYS A 185 -2.22 -17.46 10.76
N ARG A 186 -3.28 -16.65 10.75
CA ARG A 186 -4.40 -16.76 9.80
C ARG A 186 -4.29 -15.89 8.55
N GLY A 187 -3.32 -14.98 8.52
CA GLY A 187 -3.11 -14.03 7.43
C GLY A 187 -1.68 -13.52 7.44
N PHE A 188 -1.16 -13.16 6.28
CA PHE A 188 0.12 -12.46 6.22
C PHE A 188 -0.05 -11.03 6.76
N ASP A 189 0.70 -10.69 7.80
CA ASP A 189 0.74 -9.35 8.40
C ASP A 189 2.17 -9.05 8.83
N SER A 190 2.71 -7.87 8.50
CA SER A 190 4.11 -7.55 8.73
C SER A 190 4.29 -6.51 9.85
N PRO A 191 5.29 -6.67 10.75
CA PRO A 191 5.60 -5.63 11.75
C PRO A 191 6.36 -4.43 11.15
N TRP A 192 6.61 -4.43 9.84
CA TRP A 192 7.30 -3.33 9.16
C TRP A 192 6.48 -2.04 9.15
N VAL A 193 7.18 -0.92 9.30
CA VAL A 193 6.64 0.44 9.19
C VAL A 193 7.10 1.01 7.86
N CYS A 194 6.17 1.56 7.09
CA CYS A 194 6.45 2.15 5.80
C CYS A 194 7.25 3.45 5.94
N ASN A 195 7.92 3.87 4.87
CA ASN A 195 8.60 5.17 4.79
C ASN A 195 7.65 6.37 4.92
N CYS A 196 6.33 6.15 4.87
CA CYS A 196 5.33 7.15 5.21
C CYS A 196 5.01 7.22 6.73
N ASP A 197 5.79 6.51 7.56
CA ASP A 197 5.66 6.39 9.02
C ASP A 197 4.38 5.70 9.53
N HIS A 198 3.67 5.00 8.65
CA HIS A 198 2.47 4.22 9.02
C HIS A 198 2.75 2.70 8.97
N PRO A 199 2.11 1.91 9.85
CA PRO A 199 2.28 0.46 9.86
C PRO A 199 1.79 -0.20 8.57
N TRP A 200 2.26 -1.42 8.31
CA TRP A 200 1.80 -2.22 7.16
C TRP A 200 0.27 -2.37 7.10
N SER A 201 -0.39 -2.50 8.25
CA SER A 201 -1.86 -2.62 8.37
C SER A 201 -2.63 -1.42 7.82
N ASP A 202 -2.02 -0.24 7.78
CA ASP A 202 -2.64 0.97 7.23
C ASP A 202 -2.51 1.04 5.70
N HIS A 203 -1.97 0.00 5.06
CA HIS A 203 -1.81 -0.03 3.62
C HIS A 203 -2.73 -1.08 3.00
N ARG A 204 -3.30 -0.71 1.85
CA ARG A 204 -4.19 -1.57 1.09
C ARG A 204 -3.79 -1.60 -0.38
N GLN A 205 -3.97 -2.77 -0.98
CA GLN A 205 -3.86 -2.93 -2.42
C GLN A 205 -5.19 -2.58 -3.06
N LEU A 206 -5.17 -1.68 -4.02
CA LEU A 206 -6.32 -1.31 -4.85
C LEU A 206 -5.98 -1.48 -6.32
N VAL A 207 -7.00 -1.59 -7.16
CA VAL A 207 -6.86 -1.39 -8.60
C VAL A 207 -7.27 0.05 -8.90
N GLN A 208 -6.41 0.78 -9.60
CA GLN A 208 -6.65 2.16 -10.01
C GLN A 208 -6.42 2.30 -11.50
N VAL A 209 -7.21 3.16 -12.14
CA VAL A 209 -6.95 3.58 -13.52
C VAL A 209 -5.79 4.57 -13.48
N LYS A 210 -4.72 4.26 -14.21
CA LYS A 210 -3.53 5.10 -14.34
C LYS A 210 -3.36 5.48 -15.79
N GLU A 211 -3.05 6.74 -16.01
CA GLU A 211 -2.70 7.28 -17.31
C GLU A 211 -1.23 6.94 -17.62
N VAL A 212 -1.00 6.22 -18.71
CA VAL A 212 0.35 5.82 -19.15
C VAL A 212 0.60 6.31 -20.57
N VAL A 213 1.75 6.94 -20.78
CA VAL A 213 2.26 7.25 -22.11
C VAL A 213 3.02 6.03 -22.60
N SER A 214 2.73 5.53 -23.80
CA SER A 214 3.49 4.41 -24.32
C SER A 214 4.91 4.83 -24.69
N VAL A 215 5.88 3.93 -24.58
CA VAL A 215 7.28 4.20 -24.97
C VAL A 215 7.35 4.63 -26.44
N ARG A 216 6.50 4.06 -27.30
CA ARG A 216 6.38 4.45 -28.71
C ARG A 216 5.90 5.89 -28.86
N ASP A 217 4.95 6.32 -28.04
CA ASP A 217 4.41 7.68 -28.06
C ASP A 217 5.43 8.70 -27.52
N MET A 218 6.18 8.33 -26.47
CA MET A 218 7.30 9.15 -25.98
C MET A 218 8.38 9.32 -27.05
N MET A 219 8.81 8.24 -27.72
CA MET A 219 9.84 8.30 -28.77
C MET A 219 9.32 9.00 -30.03
N GLY A 220 8.06 8.80 -30.42
CA GLY A 220 7.45 9.48 -31.56
C GLY A 220 7.38 11.00 -31.37
N ALA A 221 7.11 11.48 -30.15
CA ALA A 221 7.10 12.91 -29.86
C ALA A 221 8.49 13.56 -29.94
N MET A 222 9.56 12.84 -29.58
CA MET A 222 10.94 13.33 -29.77
C MET A 222 11.27 13.52 -31.25
N THR A 223 10.80 12.62 -32.13
CA THR A 223 11.05 12.74 -33.58
C THR A 223 10.36 13.93 -34.23
N LEU A 224 9.25 14.41 -33.68
CA LEU A 224 8.55 15.59 -34.21
C LEU A 224 9.19 16.92 -33.76
N ALA A 225 9.86 16.92 -32.60
CA ALA A 225 10.54 18.09 -32.07
C ALA A 225 11.88 18.39 -32.77
N GLU A 226 12.53 17.39 -33.39
CA GLU A 226 13.86 17.54 -34.01
C GLU A 226 13.86 17.81 -35.52
N VAL A 227 12.69 17.94 -36.17
CA VAL A 227 12.63 18.32 -37.61
C VAL A 227 13.02 19.79 -37.86
N GLY A 228 13.36 20.55 -36.81
CA GLY A 228 13.71 21.98 -36.91
C GLY A 228 15.18 22.34 -37.10
N THR A 229 16.16 21.51 -36.71
CA THR A 229 17.57 21.93 -36.81
C THR A 229 18.54 20.74 -36.83
N GLY A 230 18.71 20.14 -38.00
CA GLY A 230 19.69 19.09 -38.23
C GLY A 230 21.13 19.63 -38.17
N GLY A 231 21.87 19.20 -37.15
CA GLY A 231 23.34 19.12 -37.17
C GLY A 231 23.75 17.68 -36.87
N PRO A 232 24.85 17.16 -37.45
CA PRO A 232 25.23 15.77 -37.23
C PRO A 232 25.53 15.50 -35.76
N ALA A 233 25.05 14.35 -35.27
CA ALA A 233 25.24 13.88 -33.91
C ALA A 233 26.73 13.91 -33.54
N ARG A 234 27.07 14.73 -32.54
CA ARG A 234 28.43 14.81 -32.01
C ARG A 234 28.77 13.51 -31.28
N GLU A 235 29.93 12.93 -31.60
CA GLU A 235 30.45 11.72 -30.99
C GLU A 235 30.62 11.92 -29.47
N VAL A 236 29.91 11.12 -28.67
CA VAL A 236 29.80 11.23 -27.21
C VAL A 236 30.86 10.44 -26.43
N ASN A 237 31.78 9.76 -27.13
CA ASN A 237 32.77 8.86 -26.54
C ASN A 237 34.20 9.15 -27.03
N ASP A 238 34.62 10.41 -26.99
CA ASP A 238 36.03 10.74 -27.20
C ASP A 238 36.84 10.53 -25.90
N TYR A 239 37.39 9.32 -25.75
CA TYR A 239 38.25 8.92 -24.63
C TYR A 239 39.73 9.32 -24.82
N SER A 240 40.07 10.11 -25.85
CA SER A 240 41.46 10.46 -26.15
C SER A 240 42.16 11.29 -25.06
N ALA A 241 41.39 11.99 -24.21
CA ALA A 241 41.90 12.76 -23.07
C ALA A 241 42.23 11.93 -21.81
N LEU A 242 41.91 10.63 -21.78
CA LEU A 242 42.16 9.75 -20.63
C LEU A 242 43.53 9.06 -20.66
N LYS A 243 44.45 9.48 -21.55
CA LYS A 243 45.85 9.04 -21.48
C LYS A 243 46.52 9.63 -20.24
N ARG A 244 46.58 8.75 -19.23
CA ARG A 244 47.25 8.85 -17.94
C ARG A 244 48.63 9.50 -18.09
N GLY A 245 48.86 10.51 -17.26
CA GLY A 245 50.03 11.38 -17.26
C GLY A 245 51.37 10.64 -17.18
N ASP A 246 52.31 11.26 -17.87
CA ASP A 246 53.75 11.20 -17.74
C ASP A 246 54.18 11.19 -16.25
N PHE A 247 54.66 10.04 -15.75
CA PHE A 247 55.38 9.98 -14.48
C PHE A 247 56.82 10.41 -14.73
N GLY A 248 57.07 11.71 -14.70
CA GLY A 248 58.41 12.27 -14.59
C GLY A 248 59.04 11.90 -13.25
N MET A 249 59.95 10.91 -13.26
CA MET A 249 60.92 10.69 -12.18
C MET A 249 62.02 11.74 -12.32
N GLN A 250 62.13 12.61 -11.32
CA GLN A 250 63.35 13.35 -10.99
C GLN A 250 64.23 12.48 -10.09
#